data_AF-A0A101UR16-F1
#
_entry.id   AF-A0A101UR16-F1
#
_cell.length_a   1.000
_cell.length_b   1.000
_cell.length_c   1.000
_cell.angle_alpha   90.00
_cell.angle_beta   90.00
_cell.angle_gamma   90.00
#
_symmetry.space_group_name_H-M   'P 1'
#
loop_
_entity.id
_entity.type
_entity.pdbx_description
1 polymer ?
#
loop_
_entity_poly.entity_id
_entity_poly.type
_entity_poly.pdbx_seq_one_letter_code
_entity_poly.pdbx_strand_id
1 'polypeptide(L)'
;MEPVRLPESDLESIEAKVRKLLDQSEQQARQLDSLSSAPAPSPFTAYDMPGFAGMPLPPAPPEPRPILELDGEEYEDELDALTDWVNGYFVRYGSEVTTAAPWCEQWQEHEDVVAWLHSLWLAYQHHREPEAGLSGMFVWHRDFLTHAIAAVRAPGGPLSACMTDPDRPAHRLLPGPKPSSRSSREPEEDVPPGQAV
;
A
#
# COMPACT_ATOMS: atom_id res chain seq x y z
N MET A 1 7.35 -52.66 15.31
CA MET A 1 6.24 -51.69 15.22
C MET A 1 4.96 -52.51 15.32
N GLU A 2 4.40 -52.58 16.51
CA GLU A 2 3.26 -53.45 16.81
C GLU A 2 1.99 -52.86 16.18
N PRO A 3 1.18 -53.64 15.45
CA PRO A 3 -0.03 -53.12 14.82
C PRO A 3 -1.04 -52.73 15.89
N VAL A 4 -1.33 -51.44 16.00
CA VAL A 4 -2.37 -50.91 16.87
C VAL A 4 -3.71 -51.48 16.40
N ARG A 5 -4.23 -52.47 17.13
CA ARG A 5 -5.54 -53.07 16.91
C ARG A 5 -6.58 -52.17 17.56
N LEU A 6 -7.24 -51.33 16.76
CA LEU A 6 -8.38 -50.55 17.22
C LEU A 6 -9.61 -51.47 17.32
N PRO A 7 -10.42 -51.38 18.38
CA PRO A 7 -11.72 -52.03 18.43
C PRO A 7 -12.62 -51.46 17.33
N GLU A 8 -13.51 -52.28 16.77
CA GLU A 8 -14.35 -51.91 15.61
C GLU A 8 -15.17 -50.63 15.87
N SER A 9 -15.61 -50.41 17.11
CA SER A 9 -16.32 -49.19 17.53
C SER A 9 -15.50 -47.91 17.37
N ASP A 10 -14.18 -47.98 17.54
CA ASP A 10 -13.30 -46.81 17.40
C ASP A 10 -13.06 -46.48 15.92
N LEU A 11 -13.03 -47.49 15.06
CA LEU A 11 -12.94 -47.31 13.60
C LEU A 11 -14.19 -46.62 13.05
N GLU A 12 -15.38 -47.04 13.48
CA GLU A 12 -16.65 -46.41 13.09
C GLU A 12 -16.72 -44.94 13.55
N SER A 13 -16.26 -44.64 14.76
CA SER A 13 -16.19 -43.28 15.30
C SER A 13 -15.22 -42.40 14.51
N ILE A 14 -14.05 -42.93 14.13
CA ILE A 14 -13.08 -42.22 13.29
C ILE A 14 -13.66 -41.98 11.90
N GLU A 15 -14.29 -42.97 11.28
CA GLU A 15 -14.93 -42.83 9.97
C GLU A 15 -16.02 -41.76 9.99
N ALA A 16 -16.87 -41.76 11.02
CA ALA A 16 -17.88 -40.73 11.22
C ALA A 16 -17.27 -39.33 11.37
N LYS A 17 -16.15 -39.20 12.09
CA LYS A 17 -15.41 -37.93 12.22
C LYS A 17 -14.79 -37.50 10.90
N VAL A 18 -14.22 -38.41 10.12
CA VAL A 18 -13.65 -38.10 8.80
C VAL A 18 -14.74 -37.62 7.84
N ARG A 19 -15.90 -38.31 7.78
CA ARG A 19 -17.05 -37.87 6.97
C ARG A 19 -17.51 -36.47 7.38
N LYS A 20 -17.63 -36.20 8.68
CA LYS A 20 -17.98 -34.88 9.19
C LYS A 20 -16.96 -33.79 8.81
N LEU A 21 -15.67 -34.10 8.84
CA LEU A 21 -14.63 -33.16 8.43
C LEU A 21 -14.67 -32.86 6.92
N LEU A 22 -14.97 -33.86 6.09
CA LEU A 22 -15.16 -33.66 4.65
C LEU A 22 -16.36 -32.76 4.37
N ASP A 23 -17.50 -32.98 5.04
CA ASP A 23 -18.69 -32.12 4.92
C ASP A 23 -18.40 -30.67 5.36
N GLN A 24 -17.63 -30.50 6.43
CA GLN A 24 -17.20 -29.17 6.91
C GLN A 24 -16.28 -28.47 5.90
N SER A 25 -15.36 -29.21 5.27
CA SER A 25 -14.47 -28.68 4.22
C SER A 25 -15.27 -28.17 3.02
N GLU A 26 -16.27 -28.93 2.56
CA GLU A 26 -17.15 -28.49 1.47
C GLU A 26 -17.94 -27.22 1.81
N GLN A 27 -18.44 -27.12 3.05
CA GLN A 27 -19.12 -25.91 3.52
C GLN A 27 -18.19 -24.70 3.56
N GLN A 28 -16.96 -24.86 4.03
CA GLN A 28 -15.96 -23.79 4.03
C GLN A 28 -15.62 -23.36 2.60
N ALA A 29 -15.48 -24.28 1.65
CA ALA A 29 -15.24 -23.95 0.25
C ALA A 29 -16.38 -23.12 -0.34
N ARG A 30 -17.64 -23.49 -0.09
CA ARG A 30 -18.81 -22.71 -0.54
C ARG A 30 -18.88 -21.33 0.12
N GLN A 31 -18.49 -21.24 1.39
CA GLN A 31 -18.45 -19.96 2.10
C GLN A 31 -17.37 -19.04 1.54
N LEU A 32 -16.18 -19.56 1.25
CA LEU A 32 -15.11 -18.79 0.61
C LEU A 32 -15.50 -18.33 -0.79
N ASP A 33 -16.14 -19.18 -1.58
CA ASP A 33 -16.64 -18.83 -2.92
C ASP A 33 -17.70 -17.71 -2.86
N SER A 34 -18.62 -17.78 -1.89
CA SER A 34 -19.61 -16.73 -1.61
C SER A 34 -18.97 -15.40 -1.20
N LEU A 35 -17.92 -15.43 -0.36
CA LEU A 35 -17.23 -14.23 0.09
C LEU A 35 -16.29 -13.64 -0.98
N SER A 36 -15.72 -14.49 -1.84
CA SER A 36 -14.83 -14.09 -2.94
C SER A 36 -15.62 -13.56 -4.14
N SER A 37 -16.89 -13.92 -4.27
CA SER A 37 -17.75 -13.37 -5.30
C SER A 37 -17.96 -11.88 -5.06
N ALA A 38 -17.70 -11.06 -6.09
CA ALA A 38 -17.92 -9.61 -6.04
C ALA A 38 -19.35 -9.30 -5.53
N PRO A 39 -19.53 -8.25 -4.72
CA PRO A 39 -20.84 -7.91 -4.19
C PRO A 39 -21.84 -7.76 -5.34
N ALA A 40 -22.99 -8.43 -5.22
CA ALA A 40 -24.08 -8.30 -6.16
C ALA A 40 -24.39 -6.82 -6.38
N PRO A 41 -24.73 -6.40 -7.62
CA PRO A 41 -25.06 -5.02 -7.91
C PRO A 41 -26.13 -4.55 -6.92
N SER A 42 -25.87 -3.41 -6.29
CA SER A 42 -26.68 -2.89 -5.20
C SER A 42 -28.16 -2.81 -5.58
N PRO A 43 -29.10 -3.00 -4.65
CA PRO A 43 -30.55 -2.93 -4.94
C PRO A 43 -31.02 -1.57 -5.48
N PHE A 44 -30.14 -0.56 -5.55
CA PHE A 44 -30.38 0.72 -6.22
C PHE A 44 -30.20 0.70 -7.74
N THR A 45 -29.64 -0.36 -8.35
CA THR A 45 -29.64 -0.54 -9.82
C THR A 45 -30.95 -1.12 -10.36
N ALA A 46 -31.94 -1.40 -9.49
CA ALA A 46 -33.21 -2.01 -9.86
C ALA A 46 -34.31 -1.03 -10.30
N TYR A 47 -33.99 0.24 -10.60
CA TYR A 47 -34.91 1.09 -11.35
C TYR A 47 -34.80 0.78 -12.85
N ASP A 48 -35.62 -0.20 -13.23
CA ASP A 48 -36.06 -0.63 -14.56
C ASP A 48 -35.87 0.39 -15.71
N MET A 49 -34.69 0.36 -16.33
CA MET A 49 -34.47 0.96 -17.65
C MET A 49 -34.01 -0.15 -18.62
N PRO A 50 -34.88 -0.64 -19.51
CA PRO A 50 -34.53 -1.65 -20.49
C PRO A 50 -33.63 -1.01 -21.56
N GLY A 51 -32.31 -1.20 -21.42
CA GLY A 51 -31.34 -0.68 -22.40
C GLY A 51 -29.86 -0.89 -22.09
N PHE A 52 -29.47 -1.22 -20.86
CA PHE A 52 -28.05 -1.30 -20.46
C PHE A 52 -27.46 -2.72 -20.38
N ALA A 53 -28.27 -3.76 -20.59
CA ALA A 53 -27.80 -5.14 -20.66
C ALA A 53 -27.01 -5.37 -21.97
N GLY A 54 -25.70 -5.11 -21.94
CA GLY A 54 -24.79 -5.34 -23.07
C GLY A 54 -23.79 -4.21 -23.33
N MET A 55 -23.80 -3.13 -22.55
CA MET A 55 -22.74 -2.13 -22.64
C MET A 55 -21.46 -2.67 -21.99
N PRO A 56 -20.28 -2.53 -22.62
CA PRO A 56 -19.01 -2.87 -21.98
C PRO A 56 -18.93 -2.09 -20.67
N LEU A 57 -18.67 -2.78 -19.56
CA LEU A 57 -18.28 -2.12 -18.32
C LEU A 57 -17.10 -1.20 -18.65
N PRO A 58 -17.11 0.07 -18.21
CA PRO A 58 -15.94 0.91 -18.36
C PRO A 58 -14.73 0.19 -17.75
N PRO A 59 -13.54 0.32 -18.34
CA PRO A 59 -12.33 -0.25 -17.76
C PRO A 59 -12.23 0.21 -16.30
N ALA A 60 -11.96 -0.74 -15.41
CA ALA A 60 -11.76 -0.41 -14.00
C ALA A 60 -10.67 0.67 -13.89
N PRO A 61 -10.86 1.70 -13.05
CA PRO A 61 -9.80 2.68 -12.83
C PRO A 61 -8.53 1.96 -12.37
N PRO A 62 -7.34 2.40 -12.83
CA PRO A 62 -6.08 1.80 -12.42
C PRO A 62 -5.96 1.82 -10.91
N GLU A 63 -5.51 0.70 -10.33
CA GLU A 63 -5.31 0.61 -8.89
C GLU A 63 -4.19 1.56 -8.45
N PRO A 64 -4.37 2.34 -7.36
CA PRO A 64 -3.34 3.24 -6.89
C PRO A 64 -2.15 2.44 -6.37
N ARG A 65 -1.00 2.56 -7.05
CA ARG A 65 0.27 1.96 -6.65
C ARG A 65 1.17 2.99 -5.98
N PRO A 66 1.95 2.63 -4.95
CA PRO A 66 2.97 3.53 -4.39
C PRO A 66 3.98 3.94 -5.46
N ILE A 67 4.38 5.21 -5.48
CA ILE A 67 5.31 5.75 -6.49
C ILE A 67 6.65 5.00 -6.58
N LEU A 68 7.14 4.44 -5.46
CA LEU A 68 8.40 3.68 -5.44
C LEU A 68 8.30 2.28 -6.09
N GLU A 69 7.09 1.85 -6.46
CA GLU A 69 6.85 0.61 -7.22
C GLU A 69 6.69 0.88 -8.73
N LEU A 70 6.78 2.15 -9.14
CA LEU A 70 6.71 2.55 -10.54
C LEU A 70 8.13 2.62 -11.12
N ASP A 71 8.25 2.36 -12.43
CA ASP A 71 9.53 2.33 -13.13
C ASP A 71 9.49 3.21 -14.39
N GLY A 72 10.64 3.77 -14.76
CA GLY A 72 10.82 4.45 -16.05
C GLY A 72 9.90 5.66 -16.24
N GLU A 73 9.24 5.74 -17.40
CA GLU A 73 8.36 6.86 -17.77
C GLU A 73 7.17 7.01 -16.81
N GLU A 74 6.60 5.90 -16.33
CA GLU A 74 5.48 5.94 -15.38
C GLU A 74 5.87 6.60 -14.04
N TYR A 75 7.09 6.35 -13.57
CA TYR A 75 7.62 6.99 -12.37
C TYR A 75 7.80 8.50 -12.56
N GLU A 76 8.40 8.92 -13.69
CA GLU A 76 8.65 10.33 -13.98
C GLU A 76 7.33 11.11 -14.13
N ASP A 77 6.36 10.57 -14.86
CA ASP A 77 5.04 11.18 -15.03
C ASP A 77 4.32 11.36 -13.68
N GLU A 78 4.39 10.35 -12.82
CA GLU A 78 3.78 10.41 -11.49
C GLU A 78 4.52 11.41 -10.57
N LEU A 79 5.85 11.49 -10.67
CA LEU A 79 6.67 12.44 -9.91
C LEU A 79 6.42 13.88 -10.36
N ASP A 80 6.20 14.12 -11.65
CA ASP A 80 5.82 15.42 -12.19
C ASP A 80 4.43 15.85 -11.70
N ALA A 81 3.44 14.95 -11.77
CA ALA A 81 2.10 15.20 -11.24
C ALA A 81 2.12 15.49 -9.73
N LEU A 82 2.92 14.74 -8.98
CA LEU A 82 3.14 14.99 -7.56
C LEU A 82 3.80 16.35 -7.33
N THR A 83 4.80 16.71 -8.14
CA THR A 83 5.52 17.99 -8.03
C THR A 83 4.58 19.17 -8.26
N ASP A 84 3.72 19.10 -9.27
CA ASP A 84 2.69 20.10 -9.53
C ASP A 84 1.71 20.24 -8.36
N TRP A 85 1.26 19.12 -7.78
CA TRP A 85 0.39 19.16 -6.61
C TRP A 85 1.09 19.76 -5.39
N VAL A 86 2.37 19.40 -5.16
CA VAL A 86 3.14 19.93 -4.04
C VAL A 86 3.27 21.45 -4.16
N ASN A 87 3.69 21.94 -5.32
CA ASN A 87 3.93 23.37 -5.58
C ASN A 87 2.63 24.18 -5.66
N GLY A 88 1.56 23.62 -6.22
CA GLY A 88 0.28 24.31 -6.40
C GLY A 88 -0.61 24.31 -5.15
N TYR A 89 -0.51 23.27 -4.32
CA TYR A 89 -1.45 23.02 -3.23
C TYR A 89 -0.76 22.77 -1.88
N PHE A 90 0.13 21.79 -1.78
CA PHE A 90 0.69 21.35 -0.49
C PHE A 90 1.47 22.45 0.24
N VAL A 91 2.28 23.23 -0.46
CA VAL A 91 3.13 24.28 0.15
C VAL A 91 2.33 25.30 0.98
N ARG A 92 1.02 25.47 0.71
CA ARG A 92 0.13 26.35 1.47
C ARG A 92 -0.12 25.87 2.91
N TYR A 93 0.11 24.59 3.20
CA TYR A 93 -0.01 23.99 4.52
C TYR A 93 1.31 24.00 5.31
N GLY A 94 2.42 24.36 4.67
CA GLY A 94 3.71 24.44 5.33
C GLY A 94 3.82 25.63 6.27
N SER A 95 4.23 25.39 7.51
CA SER A 95 4.75 26.46 8.37
C SER A 95 6.06 27.04 7.82
N GLU A 96 6.48 28.19 8.32
CA GLU A 96 7.78 28.80 8.00
C GLU A 96 8.93 27.77 8.09
N VAL A 97 9.90 27.90 7.19
CA VAL A 97 11.09 27.04 7.20
C VAL A 97 11.99 27.49 8.34
N THR A 98 12.23 26.57 9.26
CA THR A 98 13.06 26.80 10.45
C THR A 98 13.86 25.55 10.77
N THR A 99 14.81 25.63 11.70
CA THR A 99 15.48 24.43 12.23
C THR A 99 14.51 23.41 12.84
N ALA A 100 13.35 23.86 13.33
CA ALA A 100 12.34 22.97 13.89
C ALA A 100 11.41 22.36 12.83
N ALA A 101 11.37 22.95 11.63
CA ALA A 101 10.54 22.55 10.51
C ALA A 101 11.31 22.77 9.19
N PRO A 102 12.33 21.95 8.88
CA PRO A 102 13.10 22.10 7.66
C PRO A 102 12.26 21.83 6.41
N TRP A 103 12.74 22.30 5.27
CA TRP A 103 12.21 21.98 3.94
C TRP A 103 13.37 21.78 2.95
N CYS A 104 13.12 21.17 1.80
CA CYS A 104 14.12 21.08 0.74
C CYS A 104 13.46 21.42 -0.59
N GLU A 105 14.09 22.30 -1.37
CA GLU A 105 13.62 22.62 -2.72
C GLU A 105 13.85 21.46 -3.70
N GLN A 106 14.83 20.61 -3.42
CA GLN A 106 15.16 19.38 -4.14
C GLN A 106 14.61 18.14 -3.39
N TRP A 107 13.40 18.24 -2.82
CA TRP A 107 12.82 17.15 -2.03
C TRP A 107 12.62 15.86 -2.84
N GLN A 108 12.56 15.96 -4.17
CA GLN A 108 12.46 14.83 -5.09
C GLN A 108 13.66 13.88 -5.01
N GLU A 109 14.83 14.39 -4.60
CA GLU A 109 16.03 13.55 -4.39
C GLU A 109 15.96 12.72 -3.09
N HIS A 110 14.95 12.95 -2.26
CA HIS A 110 14.73 12.22 -1.01
C HIS A 110 13.63 11.18 -1.19
N GLU A 111 13.97 9.93 -1.53
CA GLU A 111 13.01 8.83 -1.76
C GLU A 111 11.98 8.68 -0.64
N ASP A 112 12.42 8.74 0.63
CA ASP A 112 11.51 8.67 1.78
C ASP A 112 10.46 9.81 1.75
N VAL A 113 10.87 11.01 1.37
CA VAL A 113 9.99 12.19 1.28
C VAL A 113 9.04 12.06 0.11
N VAL A 114 9.53 11.58 -1.04
CA VAL A 114 8.71 11.26 -2.21
C VAL A 114 7.61 10.26 -1.83
N ALA A 115 7.94 9.19 -1.12
CA ALA A 115 6.97 8.20 -0.65
C ALA A 115 5.92 8.79 0.32
N TRP A 116 6.36 9.61 1.28
CA TRP A 116 5.45 10.29 2.21
C TRP A 116 4.48 11.24 1.50
N LEU A 117 5.00 12.08 0.60
CA LEU A 117 4.20 13.07 -0.12
C LEU A 117 3.25 12.41 -1.12
N HIS A 118 3.69 11.36 -1.82
CA HIS A 118 2.84 10.60 -2.72
C HIS A 118 1.69 9.91 -1.98
N SER A 119 1.99 9.24 -0.86
CA SER A 119 0.96 8.63 0.00
C SER A 119 -0.05 9.65 0.51
N LEU A 120 0.43 10.85 0.92
CA LEU A 120 -0.42 11.94 1.35
C LEU A 120 -1.31 12.47 0.22
N TRP A 121 -0.75 12.56 -0.99
CA TRP A 121 -1.49 12.98 -2.18
C TRP A 121 -2.58 11.96 -2.55
N LEU A 122 -2.29 10.66 -2.55
CA LEU A 122 -3.31 9.62 -2.77
C LEU A 122 -4.42 9.70 -1.70
N ALA A 123 -4.06 9.88 -0.43
CA ALA A 123 -5.04 10.08 0.64
C ALA A 123 -5.88 11.35 0.40
N TYR A 124 -5.29 12.43 -0.10
CA TYR A 124 -6.03 13.66 -0.46
C TYR A 124 -7.05 13.38 -1.56
N GLN A 125 -6.65 12.66 -2.61
CA GLN A 125 -7.53 12.29 -3.71
C GLN A 125 -8.73 11.49 -3.19
N HIS A 126 -8.52 10.48 -2.34
CA HIS A 126 -9.62 9.71 -1.77
C HIS A 126 -10.60 10.56 -0.93
N HIS A 127 -10.08 11.44 -0.08
CA HIS A 127 -10.91 12.19 0.87
C HIS A 127 -11.58 13.43 0.28
N ARG A 128 -11.17 13.85 -0.92
CA ARG A 128 -11.84 14.92 -1.68
C ARG A 128 -13.03 14.39 -2.49
N GLU A 129 -13.10 13.08 -2.73
CA GLU A 129 -14.18 12.49 -3.54
C GLU A 129 -15.55 12.72 -2.88
N PRO A 130 -16.62 12.91 -3.67
CA PRO A 130 -17.96 13.14 -3.13
C PRO A 130 -18.43 12.03 -2.17
N GLU A 131 -17.97 10.79 -2.39
CA GLU A 131 -18.31 9.62 -1.59
C GLU A 131 -17.71 9.66 -0.17
N ALA A 132 -16.65 10.43 0.07
CA ALA A 132 -16.06 10.62 1.40
C ALA A 132 -16.95 11.44 2.35
N GLY A 133 -17.99 12.09 1.81
CA GLY A 133 -18.94 12.91 2.56
C GLY A 133 -18.38 14.27 3.01
N LEU A 134 -19.24 15.08 3.64
CA LEU A 134 -18.91 16.47 4.00
C LEU A 134 -17.76 16.59 5.02
N SER A 135 -17.47 15.53 5.77
CA SER A 135 -16.37 15.48 6.73
C SER A 135 -15.05 14.98 6.12
N GLY A 136 -15.04 14.46 4.89
CA GLY A 136 -13.88 13.80 4.28
C GLY A 136 -12.63 14.67 4.33
N MET A 137 -12.75 15.93 3.94
CA MET A 137 -11.64 16.88 4.01
C MET A 137 -11.14 17.12 5.43
N PHE A 138 -12.01 17.18 6.44
CA PHE A 138 -11.56 17.36 7.83
C PHE A 138 -10.80 16.14 8.35
N VAL A 139 -11.25 14.93 7.97
CA VAL A 139 -10.55 13.67 8.26
C VAL A 139 -9.16 13.68 7.63
N TRP A 140 -9.05 14.07 6.35
CA TRP A 140 -7.75 14.17 5.68
C TRP A 140 -6.75 15.09 6.41
N HIS A 141 -7.20 16.28 6.84
CA HIS A 141 -6.36 17.21 7.58
C HIS A 141 -5.89 16.62 8.93
N ARG A 142 -6.81 16.01 9.68
CA ARG A 142 -6.56 15.48 11.02
C ARG A 142 -5.62 14.27 10.99
N ASP A 143 -5.92 13.30 10.13
CA ASP A 143 -5.30 11.96 10.20
C ASP A 143 -4.08 11.83 9.29
N PHE A 144 -4.03 12.54 8.16
CA PHE A 144 -3.01 12.35 7.14
C PHE A 144 -2.08 13.55 7.03
N LEU A 145 -2.61 14.73 6.74
CA LEU A 145 -1.80 15.94 6.54
C LEU A 145 -0.96 16.29 7.79
N THR A 146 -1.61 16.35 8.95
CA THR A 146 -0.94 16.71 10.20
C THR A 146 0.18 15.72 10.54
N HIS A 147 -0.07 14.42 10.31
CA HIS A 147 0.90 13.37 10.55
C HIS A 147 2.09 13.45 9.56
N ALA A 148 1.82 13.57 8.27
CA ALA A 148 2.85 13.63 7.24
C ALA A 148 3.75 14.86 7.41
N ILE A 149 3.19 16.05 7.68
CA ILE A 149 3.98 17.25 7.96
C ILE A 149 4.87 17.05 9.19
N ALA A 150 4.32 16.48 10.26
CA ALA A 150 5.09 16.23 11.48
C ALA A 150 6.23 15.23 11.26
N ALA A 151 6.07 14.25 10.37
CA ALA A 151 7.11 13.26 10.05
C ALA A 151 8.19 13.85 9.12
N VAL A 152 7.77 14.40 7.97
CA VAL A 152 8.68 14.89 6.91
C VAL A 152 9.50 16.09 7.39
N ARG A 153 8.85 17.00 8.11
CA ARG A 153 9.46 18.25 8.60
C ARG A 153 9.86 18.18 10.08
N ALA A 154 10.06 16.98 10.64
CA ALA A 154 10.63 16.85 11.97
C ALA A 154 12.08 17.38 12.00
N PRO A 155 12.57 17.95 13.12
CA PRO A 155 13.97 18.37 13.25
C PRO A 155 14.98 17.23 13.09
N GLY A 156 14.57 15.98 13.34
CA GLY A 156 15.35 14.77 13.12
C GLY A 156 14.80 13.91 11.97
N GLY A 157 13.92 14.47 11.14
CA GLY A 157 13.29 13.78 10.03
C GLY A 157 14.19 13.69 8.78
N PRO A 158 13.65 13.20 7.65
CA PRO A 158 14.41 13.00 6.42
C PRO A 158 15.00 14.29 5.85
N LEU A 159 14.39 15.45 6.13
CA LEU A 159 14.86 16.76 5.71
C LEU A 159 15.73 17.49 6.76
N SER A 160 16.13 16.81 7.85
CA SER A 160 16.89 17.43 8.96
C SER A 160 18.23 18.04 8.57
N ALA A 161 18.82 17.60 7.45
CA ALA A 161 20.08 18.13 6.92
C ALA A 161 19.90 19.14 5.77
N CYS A 162 18.65 19.52 5.46
CA CYS A 162 18.31 20.44 4.37
C CYS A 162 18.07 21.88 4.87
N MET A 163 17.40 22.70 4.07
CA MET A 163 17.17 24.12 4.33
C MET A 163 16.39 24.34 5.63
N THR A 164 16.98 25.17 6.51
CA THR A 164 16.42 25.60 7.80
C THR A 164 16.24 27.12 7.88
N ASP A 165 16.69 27.85 6.85
CA ASP A 165 16.57 29.29 6.67
C ASP A 165 16.25 29.53 5.18
N PRO A 166 15.11 30.16 4.82
CA PRO A 166 14.74 30.44 3.43
C PRO A 166 15.79 31.21 2.63
N ASP A 167 16.59 32.05 3.29
CA ASP A 167 17.63 32.85 2.61
C ASP A 167 18.93 32.06 2.38
N ARG A 168 19.00 30.82 2.88
CA ARG A 168 20.18 29.95 2.83
C ARG A 168 19.79 28.55 2.37
N PRO A 169 19.62 28.34 1.05
CA PRO A 169 19.29 27.03 0.53
C PRO A 169 20.37 26.02 0.90
N ALA A 170 19.92 24.86 1.39
CA ALA A 170 20.78 23.74 1.72
C ALA A 170 20.09 22.44 1.30
N HIS A 171 20.85 21.56 0.67
CA HIS A 171 20.42 20.23 0.27
C HIS A 171 21.51 19.23 0.66
N ARG A 172 21.10 18.17 1.38
CA ARG A 172 21.99 17.08 1.75
C ARG A 172 21.19 15.81 2.01
N LEU A 173 21.53 14.76 1.28
CA LEU A 173 21.03 13.41 1.53
C LEU A 173 21.74 12.80 2.75
N LEU A 174 20.93 12.30 3.69
CA LEU A 174 21.42 11.50 4.81
C LEU A 174 21.47 10.02 4.39
N PRO A 175 22.55 9.28 4.70
CA PRO A 175 22.62 7.87 4.36
C PRO A 175 21.56 7.09 5.15
N GLY A 176 20.81 6.26 4.43
CA GLY A 176 19.84 5.36 5.03
C GLY A 176 20.47 4.29 5.94
N PRO A 177 19.65 3.63 6.78
CA PRO A 177 20.12 2.52 7.59
C PRO A 177 20.67 1.39 6.72
N LYS A 178 21.74 0.73 7.18
CA LYS A 178 22.26 -0.45 6.48
C LYS A 178 21.26 -1.61 6.56
N PRO A 179 21.13 -2.42 5.49
CA PRO A 179 20.34 -3.64 5.55
C PRO A 179 20.76 -4.55 6.71
N SER A 180 19.81 -5.32 7.23
CA SER A 180 20.09 -6.25 8.33
C SER A 180 21.13 -7.29 7.92
N SER A 181 21.98 -7.73 8.86
CA SER A 181 22.98 -8.77 8.64
C SER A 181 22.39 -10.15 8.31
N ARG A 182 21.07 -10.34 8.41
CA ARG A 182 20.38 -11.54 7.93
C ARG A 182 20.29 -11.57 6.40
N SER A 183 20.21 -10.39 5.76
CA SER A 183 20.08 -10.27 4.31
C SER A 183 21.38 -10.55 3.55
N SER A 184 22.51 -10.60 4.24
CA SER A 184 23.84 -10.90 3.67
C SER A 184 24.17 -12.40 3.61
N ARG A 185 23.17 -13.29 3.76
CA ARG A 185 23.34 -14.67 3.27
C ARG A 185 23.23 -14.64 1.76
N GLU A 186 24.38 -14.56 1.11
CA GLU A 186 24.47 -14.88 -0.31
C GLU A 186 23.86 -16.26 -0.55
N PRO A 187 23.09 -16.45 -1.64
CA PRO A 187 22.68 -17.79 -2.03
C PRO A 187 23.95 -18.59 -2.31
N GLU A 188 24.14 -19.66 -1.54
CA GLU A 188 25.18 -20.65 -1.75
C GLU A 188 25.02 -21.16 -3.20
N GLU A 189 25.97 -20.79 -4.07
CA GLU A 189 26.04 -21.27 -5.44
C GLU A 189 26.04 -22.79 -5.41
N ASP A 190 24.93 -23.39 -5.84
CA ASP A 190 24.78 -24.83 -6.02
C ASP A 190 25.70 -25.25 -7.17
N VAL A 191 26.97 -25.54 -6.86
CA VAL A 191 27.93 -26.09 -7.81
C VAL A 191 27.54 -27.54 -8.07
N PRO A 192 27.07 -27.91 -9.29
CA PRO A 192 26.69 -29.29 -9.57
C PRO A 192 27.94 -30.18 -9.61
N PRO A 193 27.90 -31.39 -9.04
CA PRO A 193 29.03 -32.30 -9.07
C PRO A 193 29.11 -32.96 -10.45
N GLY A 194 30.19 -32.71 -11.17
CA GLY A 194 30.62 -33.58 -12.27
C GLY A 194 30.81 -32.90 -13.62
N GLN A 195 31.95 -32.22 -13.77
CA GLN A 195 32.67 -32.22 -15.05
C GLN A 195 34.17 -32.02 -14.79
N ALA A 196 34.84 -33.11 -14.47
CA ALA A 196 36.25 -33.28 -14.76
C ALA A 196 36.34 -34.54 -15.62
N VAL A 197 36.69 -34.33 -16.89
CA VAL A 197 37.11 -35.36 -17.85
C VAL A 197 38.60 -35.57 -17.68
#